data_AF-A0A1V9FDJ6-F1
#
_entry.id   AF-A0A1V9FDJ6-F1
#
_cell.length_a   1.000
_cell.length_b   1.000
_cell.length_c   1.000
_cell.angle_alpha   90.00
_cell.angle_beta   90.00
_cell.angle_gamma   90.00
#
_symmetry.space_group_name_H-M   'P 1'
#
loop_
_entity.id
_entity.type
_entity.pdbx_description
1 polymer ?
#
loop_
_entity_poly.entity_id
_entity_poly.type
_entity_poly.pdbx_seq_one_letter_code
_entity_poly.pdbx_strand_id
1 'polypeptide(L)'
;MIIKHLQAFVASCLIISCGNNATQPARTGQPAMKEITQVETAQLAPATSDTAKWINSFREFRDAVYQRKKEKVKPFIEFPIASHEIWYLVGDDSKTNVQTGESIPFTEKDFEKHYSKLFFKEFVNCLLKVKAEELYKSGKYQTPSIKDGTTTYVLYCTVEKTNNILTLNLNSHSRVDIGNGEYESGEGSTIYIFAILPNGTIKLKNLQMAG
;
A
#
# COMPACT_ATOMS: atom_id res chain seq x y z
N MET A 1 -46.05 13.02 -30.70
CA MET A 1 -47.18 12.14 -31.01
C MET A 1 -46.66 10.73 -31.23
N ILE A 2 -47.38 9.76 -30.70
CA ILE A 2 -47.09 8.33 -30.48
C ILE A 2 -46.72 7.63 -31.81
N ILE A 3 -45.90 6.57 -31.87
CA ILE A 3 -46.37 5.17 -31.94
C ILE A 3 -45.19 4.18 -31.78
N LYS A 4 -45.41 3.18 -30.91
CA LYS A 4 -44.69 1.90 -30.77
C LYS A 4 -45.37 0.85 -31.66
N HIS A 5 -44.62 -0.06 -32.31
CA HIS A 5 -45.04 -1.43 -32.67
C HIS A 5 -43.73 -2.26 -32.77
N LEU A 6 -43.44 -3.29 -31.97
CA LEU A 6 -44.09 -4.58 -31.70
C LEU A 6 -44.27 -5.44 -32.96
N GLN A 7 -43.43 -6.45 -33.13
CA GLN A 7 -43.82 -7.72 -33.78
C GLN A 7 -43.16 -8.91 -33.08
N ALA A 8 -44.02 -9.88 -32.76
CA ALA A 8 -43.70 -11.23 -32.32
C ALA A 8 -43.88 -12.19 -33.50
N PHE A 9 -43.16 -13.31 -33.55
CA PHE A 9 -43.54 -14.49 -34.33
C PHE A 9 -42.92 -15.73 -33.66
N VAL A 10 -43.70 -16.55 -32.94
CA VAL A 10 -44.53 -17.70 -33.36
C VAL A 10 -43.83 -19.03 -33.05
N ALA A 11 -44.62 -19.87 -32.40
CA ALA A 11 -44.32 -21.19 -31.86
C ALA A 11 -44.34 -22.29 -32.93
N SER A 12 -43.73 -23.44 -32.61
CA SER A 12 -44.15 -24.79 -33.01
C SER A 12 -43.42 -25.80 -32.09
N CYS A 13 -44.13 -26.45 -31.17
CA CYS A 13 -44.85 -27.72 -31.31
C CYS A 13 -43.97 -28.98 -31.21
N LEU A 14 -43.94 -29.52 -29.99
CA LEU A 14 -44.18 -30.92 -29.59
C LEU A 14 -43.69 -32.05 -30.50
N ILE A 15 -42.90 -32.97 -29.91
CA ILE A 15 -43.29 -34.39 -29.80
C ILE A 15 -42.65 -35.08 -28.59
N ILE A 16 -43.45 -35.95 -27.99
CA ILE A 16 -43.23 -36.79 -26.82
C ILE A 16 -42.60 -38.11 -27.26
N SER A 17 -41.64 -38.64 -26.49
CA SER A 17 -41.58 -40.09 -26.20
C SER A 17 -40.62 -40.37 -25.03
N CYS A 18 -41.16 -41.00 -23.99
CA CYS A 18 -40.41 -41.66 -22.93
C CYS A 18 -40.47 -43.18 -23.16
N GLY A 19 -39.33 -43.87 -23.06
CA GLY A 19 -39.25 -45.33 -23.04
C GLY A 19 -38.09 -45.79 -22.14
N ASN A 20 -38.41 -46.55 -21.09
CA ASN A 20 -37.52 -47.00 -20.02
C ASN A 20 -36.80 -48.34 -20.31
N ASN A 21 -35.59 -48.45 -19.77
CA ASN A 21 -34.88 -49.61 -19.18
C ASN A 21 -34.65 -50.92 -19.98
N ALA A 22 -33.36 -51.30 -20.11
CA ALA A 22 -32.81 -52.55 -19.53
C ALA A 22 -31.28 -52.74 -19.80
N THR A 23 -30.56 -53.05 -18.71
CA THR A 23 -29.37 -53.95 -18.59
C THR A 23 -27.96 -53.47 -19.02
N GLN A 24 -27.05 -53.33 -18.02
CA GLN A 24 -25.58 -53.31 -18.16
C GLN A 24 -25.00 -54.75 -18.06
N PRO A 25 -23.73 -54.99 -18.50
CA PRO A 25 -22.62 -54.89 -17.54
C PRO A 25 -21.31 -54.24 -18.06
N ALA A 26 -20.72 -53.46 -17.16
CA ALA A 26 -19.29 -53.23 -16.87
C ALA A 26 -18.25 -53.05 -18.00
N ARG A 27 -17.62 -51.86 -18.06
CA ARG A 27 -16.23 -51.64 -17.58
C ARG A 27 -15.81 -50.15 -17.64
N THR A 28 -15.59 -49.60 -16.45
CA THR A 28 -14.49 -48.71 -16.02
C THR A 28 -13.99 -47.58 -16.95
N GLY A 29 -14.18 -46.34 -16.51
CA GLY A 29 -13.26 -45.23 -16.75
C GLY A 29 -13.87 -43.82 -16.80
N GLN A 30 -13.69 -43.05 -15.71
CA GLN A 30 -13.89 -41.58 -15.57
C GLN A 30 -15.32 -40.99 -15.55
N PRO A 31 -15.76 -40.40 -14.43
CA PRO A 31 -16.74 -39.33 -14.45
C PRO A 31 -16.05 -38.02 -14.89
N ALA A 32 -16.57 -37.43 -15.95
CA ALA A 32 -16.29 -36.06 -16.34
C ALA A 32 -16.73 -35.10 -15.22
N MET A 33 -15.81 -34.21 -14.85
CA MET A 33 -15.99 -33.08 -13.96
C MET A 33 -17.14 -32.19 -14.45
N LYS A 34 -18.26 -32.19 -13.72
CA LYS A 34 -19.14 -31.02 -13.65
C LYS A 34 -18.59 -30.15 -12.54
N GLU A 35 -18.05 -29.00 -12.88
CA GLU A 35 -17.91 -27.94 -11.90
C GLU A 35 -18.30 -26.59 -12.51
N ILE A 36 -19.14 -25.92 -11.75
CA ILE A 36 -19.95 -24.77 -12.12
C ILE A 36 -19.05 -23.57 -11.91
N THR A 37 -18.65 -22.89 -12.98
CA THR A 37 -17.97 -21.59 -12.85
C THR A 37 -19.00 -20.55 -12.41
N GLN A 38 -19.18 -20.40 -11.09
CA GLN A 38 -19.67 -19.15 -10.51
C GLN A 38 -18.45 -18.29 -10.22
N VAL A 39 -18.32 -17.21 -10.99
CA VAL A 39 -17.42 -16.10 -10.68
C VAL A 39 -18.06 -15.37 -9.49
N GLU A 40 -17.71 -15.78 -8.28
CA GLU A 40 -18.05 -15.05 -7.07
C GLU A 40 -17.22 -13.76 -7.06
N THR A 41 -17.87 -12.67 -7.47
CA THR A 41 -17.33 -11.33 -7.29
C THR A 41 -17.35 -11.09 -5.78
N ALA A 42 -16.19 -11.22 -5.13
CA ALA A 42 -16.04 -11.01 -3.70
C ALA A 42 -16.48 -9.59 -3.34
N GLN A 43 -17.72 -9.46 -2.91
CA GLN A 43 -18.29 -8.20 -2.46
C GLN A 43 -17.65 -7.89 -1.11
N LEU A 44 -16.81 -6.84 -1.11
CA LEU A 44 -16.18 -6.29 0.08
C LEU A 44 -17.24 -6.11 1.18
N ALA A 45 -17.09 -6.84 2.29
CA ALA A 45 -17.86 -6.59 3.49
C ALA A 45 -17.68 -5.12 3.91
N PRO A 46 -18.75 -4.46 4.40
CA PRO A 46 -18.68 -3.06 4.80
C PRO A 46 -17.62 -2.90 5.90
N ALA A 47 -16.72 -1.94 5.69
CA ALA A 47 -15.69 -1.56 6.64
C ALA A 47 -16.35 -1.25 8.00
N THR A 48 -15.83 -1.82 9.10
CA THR A 48 -16.18 -1.35 10.44
C THR A 48 -15.83 0.13 10.58
N SER A 49 -16.50 0.87 11.46
CA SER A 49 -16.28 2.32 11.61
C SER A 49 -14.80 2.67 11.83
N ASP A 50 -14.04 1.81 12.52
CA ASP A 50 -12.61 2.02 12.76
C ASP A 50 -11.73 1.63 11.55
N THR A 51 -12.15 0.64 10.76
CA THR A 51 -11.53 0.32 9.45
C THR A 51 -11.56 1.53 8.53
N ALA A 52 -12.73 2.17 8.41
CA ALA A 52 -12.90 3.32 7.54
C ALA A 52 -12.07 4.52 8.02
N LYS A 53 -12.00 4.76 9.33
CA LYS A 53 -11.22 5.86 9.91
C LYS A 53 -9.72 5.73 9.63
N TRP A 54 -9.15 4.54 9.83
CA TRP A 54 -7.75 4.25 9.51
C TRP A 54 -7.41 4.53 8.05
N ILE A 55 -8.17 3.91 7.14
CA ILE A 55 -7.95 4.04 5.70
C ILE A 55 -8.05 5.51 5.26
N ASN A 56 -9.04 6.24 5.80
CA ASN A 56 -9.20 7.66 5.52
C ASN A 56 -8.03 8.48 6.05
N SER A 57 -7.60 8.26 7.29
CA SER A 57 -6.46 8.97 7.87
C SER A 57 -5.17 8.74 7.06
N PHE A 58 -4.92 7.51 6.58
CA PHE A 58 -3.77 7.23 5.72
C PHE A 58 -3.86 7.95 4.37
N ARG A 59 -5.04 7.96 3.75
CA ARG A 59 -5.28 8.65 2.48
C ARG A 59 -5.09 10.15 2.61
N GLU A 60 -5.64 10.76 3.66
CA GLU A 60 -5.47 12.19 3.94
C GLU A 60 -4.00 12.56 4.12
N PHE A 61 -3.23 11.76 4.87
CA PHE A 61 -1.79 11.94 5.00
C PHE A 61 -1.08 11.86 3.64
N ARG A 62 -1.31 10.77 2.88
CA ARG A 62 -0.72 10.56 1.56
C ARG A 62 -1.01 11.73 0.62
N ASP A 63 -2.27 12.15 0.56
CA ASP A 63 -2.72 13.20 -0.35
C ASP A 63 -2.15 14.56 0.08
N ALA A 64 -2.04 14.84 1.39
CA ALA A 64 -1.41 16.04 1.91
C ALA A 64 0.09 16.10 1.59
N VAL A 65 0.80 14.98 1.76
CA VAL A 65 2.22 14.85 1.38
C VAL A 65 2.42 15.05 -0.12
N TYR A 66 1.62 14.39 -0.94
CA TYR A 66 1.68 14.53 -2.40
C TYR A 66 1.42 15.97 -2.86
N GLN A 67 0.41 16.63 -2.29
CA GLN A 67 0.07 18.02 -2.59
C GLN A 67 1.03 19.04 -1.96
N ARG A 68 2.04 18.58 -1.20
CA ARG A 68 3.00 19.42 -0.47
C ARG A 68 2.36 20.43 0.48
N LYS A 69 1.21 20.05 1.07
CA LYS A 69 0.43 20.89 2.00
C LYS A 69 0.90 20.67 3.42
N LYS A 70 1.94 21.39 3.83
CA LYS A 70 2.60 21.23 5.14
C LYS A 70 1.62 21.34 6.30
N GLU A 71 0.72 22.31 6.21
CA GLU A 71 -0.35 22.58 7.17
C GLU A 71 -1.33 21.41 7.32
N LYS A 72 -1.49 20.59 6.27
CA LYS A 72 -2.31 19.38 6.30
C LYS A 72 -1.52 18.13 6.70
N VAL A 73 -0.20 18.13 6.55
CA VAL A 73 0.65 17.04 7.04
C VAL A 73 0.94 17.16 8.54
N LYS A 74 1.12 18.38 9.04
CA LYS A 74 1.42 18.68 10.44
C LYS A 74 0.51 17.95 11.45
N PRO A 75 -0.83 17.86 11.26
CA PRO A 75 -1.70 17.10 12.15
C PRO A 75 -1.38 15.61 12.26
N PHE A 76 -0.63 15.02 11.32
CA PHE A 76 -0.18 13.63 11.38
C PHE A 76 1.16 13.47 12.11
N ILE A 77 1.73 14.53 12.67
CA ILE A 77 3.02 14.50 13.38
C ILE A 77 2.80 14.90 14.83
N GLU A 78 3.48 14.21 15.74
CA GLU A 78 3.52 14.57 17.16
C GLU A 78 4.90 15.13 17.48
N PHE A 79 4.98 16.46 17.65
CA PHE A 79 6.23 17.15 17.96
C PHE A 79 6.48 17.22 19.47
N PRO A 80 7.75 17.23 19.90
CA PRO A 80 8.94 17.00 19.07
C PRO A 80 9.16 15.50 18.80
N ILE A 81 9.80 15.16 17.68
CA ILE A 81 10.21 13.79 17.37
C ILE A 81 11.62 13.55 17.95
N ALA A 82 11.75 12.61 18.87
CA ALA A 82 13.03 12.18 19.42
C ALA A 82 13.68 11.12 18.50
N SER A 83 14.12 11.54 17.31
CA SER A 83 14.85 10.70 16.36
C SER A 83 16.16 11.39 16.00
N HIS A 84 17.28 10.70 16.10
CA HIS A 84 18.56 11.20 15.60
C HIS A 84 18.66 11.04 14.07
N GLU A 85 18.03 10.00 13.51
CA GLU A 85 18.10 9.66 12.09
C GLU A 85 17.35 10.64 11.20
N ILE A 86 16.35 11.33 11.75
CA ILE A 86 15.67 12.41 11.02
C ILE A 86 16.63 13.54 10.62
N TRP A 87 17.69 13.80 11.40
CA TRP A 87 18.68 14.83 11.09
C TRP A 87 19.60 14.44 9.94
N TYR A 88 20.00 13.17 9.89
CA TYR A 88 20.75 12.62 8.75
C TYR A 88 19.89 12.67 7.47
N LEU A 89 18.61 12.28 7.55
CA LEU A 89 17.70 12.34 6.40
C LEU A 89 17.57 13.76 5.84
N VAL A 90 17.48 14.77 6.71
CA VAL A 90 17.36 16.16 6.28
C VAL A 90 18.71 16.84 6.03
N GLY A 91 19.82 16.12 6.21
CA GLY A 91 21.19 16.59 6.03
C GLY A 91 21.52 17.81 6.90
N ASP A 92 21.16 17.76 8.18
CA ASP A 92 21.54 18.77 9.18
C ASP A 92 22.24 18.08 10.38
N ASP A 93 23.39 17.49 10.10
CA ASP A 93 24.18 16.69 11.06
C ASP A 93 24.69 17.52 12.25
N SER A 94 24.62 18.86 12.16
CA SER A 94 24.92 19.77 13.27
C SER A 94 24.03 19.56 14.50
N LYS A 95 22.93 18.82 14.33
CA LYS A 95 21.93 18.52 15.35
C LYS A 95 22.12 17.16 16.02
N THR A 96 23.10 16.39 15.57
CA THR A 96 23.42 15.06 16.07
C THR A 96 24.85 15.02 16.56
N ASN A 97 25.07 14.49 17.76
CA ASN A 97 26.39 14.14 18.23
C ASN A 97 26.73 12.74 17.70
N VAL A 98 27.60 12.69 16.69
CA VAL A 98 28.06 11.44 16.06
C VAL A 98 28.77 10.48 17.01
N GLN A 99 29.31 10.95 18.14
CA GLN A 99 30.00 10.08 19.11
C GLN A 99 29.03 9.42 20.09
N THR A 100 27.99 10.14 20.52
CA THR A 100 27.04 9.65 21.54
C THR A 100 25.72 9.16 20.94
N GLY A 101 25.44 9.48 19.68
CA GLY A 101 24.13 9.25 19.05
C GLY A 101 23.02 10.15 19.58
N GLU A 102 23.33 11.05 20.52
CA GLU A 102 22.38 12.01 21.05
C GLU A 102 22.06 13.07 19.99
N SER A 103 20.81 13.50 19.95
CA SER A 103 20.37 14.55 19.03
C SER A 103 19.40 15.48 19.73
N ILE A 104 19.33 16.72 19.25
CA ILE A 104 18.24 17.60 19.67
C ILE A 104 16.92 17.06 19.10
N PRO A 105 15.81 17.08 19.86
CA PRO A 105 14.52 16.65 19.32
C PRO A 105 14.09 17.50 18.12
N PHE A 106 13.53 16.87 17.08
CA PHE A 106 13.08 17.53 15.86
C PHE A 106 11.75 18.26 16.11
N THR A 107 11.76 19.59 16.00
CA THR A 107 10.62 20.43 16.37
C THR A 107 9.69 20.73 15.20
N GLU A 108 8.55 21.35 15.48
CA GLU A 108 7.64 21.85 14.43
C GLU A 108 8.34 22.87 13.50
N LYS A 109 9.20 23.73 14.04
CA LYS A 109 9.95 24.71 13.23
C LYS A 109 10.90 23.99 12.25
N ASP A 110 11.48 22.88 12.68
CA ASP A 110 12.38 22.08 11.85
C ASP A 110 11.61 21.35 10.75
N PHE A 111 10.41 20.85 11.05
CA PHE A 111 9.49 20.33 10.04
C PHE A 111 9.20 21.35 8.95
N GLU A 112 8.87 22.59 9.33
CA GLU A 112 8.58 23.64 8.35
C GLU A 112 9.79 23.93 7.44
N LYS A 113 11.00 23.96 8.02
CA LYS A 113 12.26 24.20 7.32
C LYS A 113 12.64 23.03 6.40
N HIS A 114 12.45 21.78 6.84
CA HIS A 114 13.00 20.59 6.19
C HIS A 114 11.96 19.70 5.48
N TYR A 115 10.71 20.15 5.38
CA TYR A 115 9.58 19.38 4.82
C TYR A 115 9.88 18.62 3.53
N SER A 116 10.52 19.25 2.54
CA SER A 116 10.79 18.62 1.24
C SER A 116 11.83 17.52 1.29
N LYS A 117 12.73 17.54 2.29
CA LYS A 117 13.69 16.47 2.53
C LYS A 117 13.07 15.34 3.34
N LEU A 118 12.19 15.69 4.29
CA LEU A 118 11.45 14.70 5.07
C LEU A 118 10.51 13.86 4.20
N PHE A 119 9.91 14.44 3.15
CA PHE A 119 9.08 13.72 2.20
C PHE A 119 9.57 13.95 0.77
N PHE A 120 10.72 13.35 0.47
CA PHE A 120 11.38 13.47 -0.83
C PHE A 120 10.62 12.75 -1.95
N LYS A 121 10.92 13.12 -3.20
CA LYS A 121 10.13 12.76 -4.40
C LYS A 121 9.92 11.26 -4.53
N GLU A 122 10.94 10.45 -4.29
CA GLU A 122 10.91 9.01 -4.49
C GLU A 122 10.00 8.33 -3.45
N PHE A 123 10.06 8.76 -2.19
CA PHE A 123 9.11 8.34 -1.15
C PHE A 123 7.67 8.65 -1.55
N VAL A 124 7.38 9.89 -1.97
CA VAL A 124 6.04 10.31 -2.38
C VAL A 124 5.54 9.48 -3.57
N ASN A 125 6.40 9.24 -4.56
CA ASN A 125 6.06 8.44 -5.73
C ASN A 125 5.66 7.01 -5.37
N CYS A 126 6.38 6.36 -4.45
CA CYS A 126 6.01 5.03 -3.98
C CYS A 126 4.75 5.09 -3.09
N LEU A 127 4.62 6.07 -2.20
CA LEU A 127 3.46 6.23 -1.32
C LEU A 127 2.13 6.33 -2.10
N LEU A 128 2.15 7.00 -3.27
CA LEU A 128 1.00 7.08 -4.18
C LEU A 128 0.57 5.72 -4.75
N LYS A 129 1.46 4.72 -4.80
CA LYS A 129 1.15 3.37 -5.30
C LYS A 129 0.57 2.45 -4.22
N VAL A 130 0.49 2.90 -2.97
CA VAL A 130 -0.07 2.11 -1.87
C VAL A 130 -1.58 2.01 -2.00
N LYS A 131 -2.08 0.77 -2.03
CA LYS A 131 -3.51 0.46 -1.98
C LYS A 131 -3.92 0.23 -0.53
N ALA A 132 -4.45 1.28 0.10
CA ALA A 132 -4.76 1.30 1.52
C ALA A 132 -5.70 0.16 1.97
N GLU A 133 -6.70 -0.18 1.15
CA GLU A 133 -7.60 -1.31 1.41
C GLU A 133 -6.88 -2.66 1.45
N GLU A 134 -5.98 -2.90 0.50
CA GLU A 134 -5.21 -4.15 0.43
C GLU A 134 -4.24 -4.24 1.62
N LEU A 135 -3.58 -3.13 1.96
CA LEU A 135 -2.72 -3.01 3.14
C LEU A 135 -3.50 -3.29 4.43
N TYR A 136 -4.69 -2.72 4.59
CA TYR A 136 -5.50 -2.93 5.79
C TYR A 136 -5.94 -4.39 5.97
N LYS A 137 -6.40 -5.01 4.87
CA LYS A 137 -6.90 -6.39 4.88
C LYS A 137 -5.79 -7.40 5.19
N SER A 138 -4.69 -7.32 4.46
CA SER A 138 -3.60 -8.30 4.54
C SER A 138 -2.57 -7.97 5.63
N GLY A 139 -2.54 -6.72 6.10
CA GLY A 139 -1.51 -6.21 7.00
C GLY A 139 -0.18 -5.90 6.30
N LYS A 140 -0.03 -6.17 4.99
CA LYS A 140 1.21 -5.91 4.26
C LYS A 140 0.92 -5.43 2.84
N TYR A 141 1.74 -4.52 2.32
CA TYR A 141 1.64 -4.12 0.93
C TYR A 141 3.02 -3.74 0.41
N GLN A 142 3.35 -4.20 -0.79
CA GLN A 142 4.57 -3.82 -1.49
C GLN A 142 4.18 -3.04 -2.74
N THR A 143 4.79 -1.87 -2.95
CA THR A 143 4.57 -1.13 -4.18
C THR A 143 5.30 -1.78 -5.36
N PRO A 144 4.85 -1.55 -6.61
CA PRO A 144 5.71 -1.77 -7.76
C PRO A 144 7.04 -1.02 -7.58
N SER A 145 8.11 -1.56 -8.15
CA SER A 145 9.41 -0.88 -8.17
C SER A 145 9.37 0.36 -9.04
N ILE A 146 10.00 1.43 -8.58
CA ILE A 146 10.15 2.70 -9.30
C ILE A 146 11.64 2.93 -9.50
N LYS A 147 12.06 3.20 -10.74
CA LYS A 147 13.45 3.50 -11.07
C LYS A 147 13.65 5.02 -11.19
N ASP A 148 14.73 5.53 -10.60
CA ASP A 148 15.24 6.87 -10.83
C ASP A 148 16.75 6.82 -11.01
N GLY A 149 17.22 7.15 -12.21
CA GLY A 149 18.62 6.94 -12.61
C GLY A 149 19.06 5.48 -12.45
N THR A 150 20.10 5.25 -11.66
CA THR A 150 20.67 3.93 -11.35
C THR A 150 20.03 3.27 -10.12
N THR A 151 19.11 3.95 -9.45
CA THR A 151 18.50 3.49 -8.19
C THR A 151 17.08 3.00 -8.41
N THR A 152 16.75 1.87 -7.79
CA THR A 152 15.40 1.31 -7.74
C THR A 152 14.84 1.47 -6.33
N TYR A 153 13.58 1.90 -6.25
CA TYR A 153 12.86 2.16 -5.01
C TYR A 153 11.65 1.24 -4.89
N VAL A 154 11.43 0.69 -3.69
CA VAL A 154 10.26 -0.12 -3.35
C VAL A 154 9.80 0.27 -1.94
N LEU A 155 8.52 0.57 -1.76
CA LEU A 155 7.94 0.82 -0.45
C LEU A 155 7.25 -0.43 0.08
N TYR A 156 7.77 -0.95 1.19
CA TYR A 156 7.20 -2.03 1.96
C TYR A 156 6.39 -1.45 3.11
N CYS A 157 5.09 -1.69 3.10
CA CYS A 157 4.15 -1.21 4.10
C CYS A 157 3.72 -2.38 4.99
N THR A 158 3.71 -2.19 6.31
CA THR A 158 3.21 -3.18 7.27
C THR A 158 2.28 -2.52 8.28
N VAL A 159 1.15 -3.17 8.59
CA VAL A 159 0.25 -2.80 9.69
C VAL A 159 0.28 -3.93 10.72
N GLU A 160 0.88 -3.64 11.88
CA GLU A 160 0.90 -4.53 13.04
C GLU A 160 -0.31 -4.25 13.92
N LYS A 161 -1.39 -5.03 13.74
CA LYS A 161 -2.67 -4.82 14.44
C LYS A 161 -2.56 -4.98 15.97
N THR A 162 -1.64 -5.81 16.46
CA THR A 162 -1.43 -6.02 17.91
C THR A 162 -0.84 -4.78 18.57
N ASN A 163 0.11 -4.14 17.92
CA ASN A 163 0.84 -2.99 18.47
C ASN A 163 0.26 -1.64 17.99
N ASN A 164 -0.71 -1.68 17.06
CA ASN A 164 -1.26 -0.50 16.40
C ASN A 164 -0.16 0.35 15.75
N ILE A 165 0.70 -0.29 14.95
CA ILE A 165 1.81 0.37 14.25
C ILE A 165 1.61 0.23 12.73
N LEU A 166 1.79 1.33 12.02
CA LEU A 166 2.03 1.33 10.58
C LEU A 166 3.50 1.67 10.32
N THR A 167 4.16 0.83 9.56
CA THR A 167 5.52 1.04 9.09
C THR A 167 5.52 1.22 7.59
N LEU A 168 6.14 2.30 7.11
CA LEU A 168 6.39 2.56 5.70
C LEU A 168 7.91 2.53 5.48
N ASN A 169 8.44 1.40 5.00
CA ASN A 169 9.87 1.22 4.75
C ASN A 169 10.18 1.40 3.26
N LEU A 170 10.77 2.53 2.91
CA LEU A 170 11.25 2.77 1.56
C LEU A 170 12.65 2.18 1.40
N ASN A 171 12.75 1.08 0.68
CA ASN A 171 14.04 0.52 0.28
C ASN A 171 14.51 1.19 -1.01
N SER A 172 15.82 1.38 -1.10
CA SER A 172 16.55 1.84 -2.25
C SER A 172 17.69 0.86 -2.54
N HIS A 173 17.88 0.55 -3.82
CA HIS A 173 18.99 -0.27 -4.31
C HIS A 173 19.59 0.42 -5.52
N SER A 174 20.83 0.90 -5.39
CA SER A 174 21.58 1.51 -6.48
C SER A 174 22.50 0.49 -7.13
N ARG A 175 22.67 0.59 -8.44
CA ARG A 175 23.64 -0.20 -9.19
C ARG A 175 24.31 0.65 -10.26
N VAL A 176 25.57 0.97 -10.06
CA VAL A 176 26.37 1.85 -10.93
C VAL A 176 27.44 1.02 -11.63
N ASP A 177 27.55 1.15 -12.95
CA ASP A 177 28.63 0.56 -13.74
C ASP A 177 29.92 1.37 -13.49
N ILE A 178 30.98 0.71 -13.04
CA ILE A 178 32.28 1.33 -12.75
C ILE A 178 33.34 1.00 -13.82
N GLY A 179 32.94 0.38 -14.92
CA GLY A 179 33.79 -0.03 -16.04
C GLY A 179 34.23 -1.49 -15.94
N ASN A 180 34.79 -2.01 -17.05
CA ASN A 180 35.31 -3.39 -17.15
C ASN A 180 34.27 -4.50 -16.82
N GLY A 181 32.98 -4.20 -16.88
CA GLY A 181 31.92 -5.13 -16.51
C GLY A 181 31.67 -5.24 -15.00
N GLU A 182 32.30 -4.38 -14.20
CA GLU A 182 32.12 -4.30 -12.76
C GLU A 182 31.02 -3.30 -12.38
N TYR A 183 30.37 -3.57 -11.25
CA TYR A 183 29.31 -2.72 -10.71
C TYR A 183 29.54 -2.47 -9.22
N GLU A 184 29.28 -1.24 -8.80
CA GLU A 184 29.12 -0.88 -7.39
C GLU A 184 27.62 -0.86 -7.05
N SER A 185 27.26 -1.43 -5.90
CA SER A 185 25.88 -1.45 -5.41
C SER A 185 25.78 -0.90 -4.00
N GLY A 186 24.76 -0.09 -3.77
CA GLY A 186 24.38 0.39 -2.44
C GLY A 186 22.95 0.03 -2.11
N GLU A 187 22.69 -0.23 -0.84
CA GLU A 187 21.34 -0.45 -0.33
C GLU A 187 21.06 0.52 0.82
N GLY A 188 19.80 0.93 0.93
CA GLY A 188 19.39 1.84 1.97
C GLY A 188 17.89 1.78 2.21
N SER A 189 17.47 2.08 3.42
CA SER A 189 16.09 2.08 3.89
C SER A 189 15.80 3.39 4.60
N THR A 190 14.64 3.99 4.29
CA THR A 190 14.06 5.09 5.08
C THR A 190 12.71 4.63 5.62
N ILE A 191 12.61 4.54 6.94
CA ILE A 191 11.49 3.88 7.63
C ILE A 191 10.68 4.93 8.40
N TYR A 192 9.43 5.13 8.00
CA TYR A 192 8.49 6.00 8.71
C TYR A 192 7.60 5.15 9.60
N ILE A 193 7.59 5.43 10.89
CA ILE A 193 6.86 4.65 11.90
C ILE A 193 5.74 5.49 12.46
N PHE A 194 4.51 5.02 12.25
CA PHE A 194 3.29 5.65 12.70
C PHE A 194 2.63 4.84 13.80
N ALA A 195 2.18 5.51 14.86
CA ALA A 195 1.17 4.96 15.75
C ALA A 195 -0.21 5.07 15.09
N ILE A 196 -1.04 4.05 15.27
CA ILE A 196 -2.45 4.03 14.91
C ILE A 196 -3.24 4.27 16.19
N LEU A 197 -3.88 5.43 16.31
CA LEU A 197 -4.64 5.77 17.52
C LEU A 197 -5.98 5.02 17.57
N PRO A 198 -6.63 4.88 18.74
CA PRO A 198 -7.93 4.20 18.87
C PRO A 198 -9.04 4.77 17.98
N ASN A 199 -8.94 6.05 17.59
CA ASN A 199 -9.88 6.69 16.67
C ASN A 199 -9.53 6.46 15.18
N GLY A 200 -8.53 5.64 14.88
CA GLY A 200 -8.02 5.36 13.54
C GLY A 200 -7.05 6.41 12.98
N THR A 201 -6.79 7.51 13.68
CA THR A 201 -5.84 8.52 13.22
C THR A 201 -4.41 7.99 13.26
N ILE A 202 -3.63 8.27 12.21
CA ILE A 202 -2.21 7.92 12.14
C ILE A 202 -1.36 9.07 12.71
N LYS A 203 -0.30 8.76 13.45
CA LYS A 203 0.67 9.75 13.96
C LYS A 203 2.09 9.28 13.72
N LEU A 204 2.88 10.02 12.96
CA LEU A 204 4.30 9.79 12.79
C LEU A 204 4.98 9.99 14.14
N LYS A 205 5.57 8.91 14.67
CA LYS A 205 6.26 8.91 15.97
C LYS A 205 7.77 8.85 15.82
N ASN A 206 8.25 8.22 14.76
CA ASN A 206 9.67 8.03 14.55
C ASN A 206 10.00 7.92 13.07
N LEU A 207 11.26 8.21 12.76
CA LEU A 207 11.89 7.96 11.48
C LEU A 207 13.19 7.22 11.74
N GLN A 208 13.44 6.19 10.92
CA GLN A 208 14.67 5.43 10.99
C GLN A 208 15.35 5.30 9.63
N MET A 209 16.66 5.07 9.65
CA MET A 209 17.49 4.79 8.48
C MET A 209 18.26 3.49 8.70
N ALA A 210 18.52 2.77 7.61
CA ALA A 210 19.40 1.60 7.62
C ALA A 210 20.05 1.46 6.24
N GLY A 211 21.26 0.91 6.17
CA GLY A 211 22.01 0.76 4.92
C GLY A 211 23.47 0.49 5.18
#